data_AF-A0A2E7UU27-F1
#
_entry.id   AF-A0A2E7UU27-F1
#
_cell.length_a   1.000
_cell.length_b   1.000
_cell.length_c   1.000
_cell.angle_alpha   90.00
_cell.angle_beta   90.00
_cell.angle_gamma   90.00
#
_symmetry.space_group_name_H-M   'P 1'
#
loop_
_entity.id
_entity.type
_entity.pdbx_description
1 polymer ?
#
loop_
_entity_poly.entity_id
_entity_poly.type
_entity_poly.pdbx_seq_one_letter_code
_entity_poly.pdbx_strand_id
1 'polypeptide(L)'
;MVLERLRGFGCICGSVSKAKPQHGGRCGILRGQSAPVALGAAMSQTRRQQRTPETQSSGAPDHSGRVAPSRGGVGEAARRDRFEEQAVGDHGPDLHAFGQAVETEASSGEWEQVLAGNRLLQQGARGAAVEVLQQQLRDRGHRVLVDGNYGPGTERAVRAVQRELGLSVDGVVGGGTARALAGRPAQLARGDRGGDRGHDTGPGAATTFEDVRVTASTFERQGLRPRVFELALNAFETAWNGGETERLLFTVIDYELPSSEKRMWVIDLGTGRLLFHEHVTHGSGSDRNHDGRADRMSNVEGSNASNVGLLRTDDTYHGRHGESLRLDGLERGFNHNARERAIVMHSASYATDAYRERHGKLGRSHGCPALDPDVSGDVIRTIRGGTLLFGYYPDPQWLERSRYLSP
;
A
#
# COMPACT_ATOMS: atom_id res chain seq x y z
N MET A 1 24.89 -38.68 68.17
CA MET A 1 24.16 -38.79 66.89
C MET A 1 24.97 -37.97 65.89
N VAL A 2 25.92 -38.56 65.13
CA VAL A 2 25.72 -39.45 63.96
C VAL A 2 25.03 -38.65 62.84
N LEU A 3 25.72 -38.10 61.83
CA LEU A 3 26.47 -38.70 60.68
C LEU A 3 25.52 -39.47 59.70
N GLU A 4 25.66 -39.44 58.36
CA GLU A 4 26.76 -39.00 57.48
C GLU A 4 26.32 -38.81 55.98
N ARG A 5 27.12 -38.07 55.17
CA ARG A 5 27.45 -38.25 53.71
C ARG A 5 26.34 -38.40 52.62
N LEU A 6 26.64 -38.46 51.30
CA LEU A 6 27.44 -37.62 50.35
C LEU A 6 27.27 -38.18 48.91
N ARG A 7 27.17 -37.31 47.87
CA ARG A 7 27.34 -37.63 46.40
C ARG A 7 26.25 -38.61 45.84
N GLY A 8 26.08 -38.86 44.52
CA GLY A 8 26.65 -38.33 43.27
C GLY A 8 26.60 -39.40 42.13
N PHE A 9 26.64 -39.00 40.84
CA PHE A 9 26.47 -39.87 39.63
C PHE A 9 25.06 -40.51 39.48
N GLY A 10 24.63 -41.07 38.33
CA GLY A 10 25.22 -41.16 36.98
C GLY A 10 24.70 -42.40 36.19
N CYS A 11 24.97 -42.46 34.87
CA CYS A 11 24.56 -43.51 33.89
C CYS A 11 23.03 -43.53 33.57
N ILE A 12 22.51 -43.74 32.34
CA ILE A 12 22.98 -44.30 31.04
C ILE A 12 22.96 -45.84 30.93
N CYS A 13 21.87 -46.38 30.38
CA CYS A 13 21.75 -47.59 29.54
C CYS A 13 20.27 -47.67 29.03
N GLY A 14 19.92 -48.13 27.82
CA GLY A 14 20.72 -48.63 26.70
C GLY A 14 19.91 -48.71 25.40
N SER A 15 20.58 -49.11 24.30
CA SER A 15 20.03 -49.09 22.94
C SER A 15 19.21 -50.33 22.54
N VAL A 16 18.20 -50.16 21.69
CA VAL A 16 17.66 -51.22 20.82
C VAL A 16 17.54 -50.69 19.38
N SER A 17 17.79 -51.54 18.39
CA SER A 17 17.73 -51.20 16.97
C SER A 17 17.31 -52.41 16.12
N LYS A 18 17.00 -52.17 14.84
CA LYS A 18 16.57 -53.10 13.76
C LYS A 18 15.08 -53.50 13.73
N ALA A 19 14.42 -53.09 12.65
CA ALA A 19 13.52 -53.94 11.87
C ALA A 19 13.64 -53.57 10.37
N LYS A 20 13.64 -54.57 9.47
CA LYS A 20 13.48 -54.39 8.01
C LYS A 20 12.70 -55.60 7.44
N PRO A 21 11.99 -55.47 6.30
CA PRO A 21 10.85 -56.35 5.98
C PRO A 21 11.13 -57.45 4.93
N GLN A 22 10.30 -58.50 4.98
CA GLN A 22 9.95 -59.48 3.93
C GLN A 22 8.58 -60.09 4.30
N HIS A 23 7.66 -60.55 3.44
CA HIS A 23 7.47 -60.50 1.97
C HIS A 23 6.13 -59.75 1.69
N GLY A 24 5.54 -59.59 0.50
CA GLY A 24 5.81 -60.07 -0.88
C GLY A 24 4.72 -61.05 -1.37
N GLY A 25 3.88 -60.63 -2.33
CA GLY A 25 2.74 -61.38 -2.89
C GLY A 25 2.30 -60.80 -4.25
N ARG A 26 1.58 -61.57 -5.09
CA ARG A 26 1.55 -61.34 -6.56
C ARG A 26 0.15 -61.40 -7.19
N CYS A 27 -0.08 -60.48 -8.13
CA CYS A 27 -0.96 -60.56 -9.32
C CYS A 27 -2.47 -60.88 -9.16
N GLY A 28 -3.30 -60.00 -9.73
CA GLY A 28 -4.69 -60.29 -10.09
C GLY A 28 -5.17 -59.33 -11.20
N ILE A 29 -5.24 -59.80 -12.44
CA ILE A 29 -5.75 -59.04 -13.59
C ILE A 29 -7.14 -59.55 -13.94
N LEU A 30 -8.13 -58.65 -14.02
CA LEU A 30 -9.38 -58.90 -14.73
C LEU A 30 -9.72 -57.71 -15.64
N ARG A 31 -10.20 -58.04 -16.84
CA ARG A 31 -10.75 -57.10 -17.83
C ARG A 31 -12.27 -57.25 -17.88
N GLY A 32 -12.99 -56.14 -18.03
CA GLY A 32 -14.44 -56.06 -18.28
C GLY A 32 -14.83 -54.59 -18.35
N GLN A 33 -14.77 -53.95 -19.52
CA GLN A 33 -15.79 -53.92 -20.59
C GLN A 33 -17.02 -53.06 -20.24
N SER A 34 -17.30 -52.07 -21.11
CA SER A 34 -18.64 -51.69 -21.65
C SER A 34 -19.76 -51.27 -20.67
N ALA A 35 -20.58 -50.24 -20.90
CA ALA A 35 -20.66 -49.17 -21.94
C ALA A 35 -21.53 -48.00 -21.36
N PRO A 36 -21.88 -46.91 -22.08
CA PRO A 36 -22.39 -45.68 -21.45
C PRO A 36 -23.92 -45.61 -21.31
N VAL A 37 -24.38 -44.66 -20.49
CA VAL A 37 -25.75 -44.11 -20.53
C VAL A 37 -25.65 -42.60 -20.73
N ALA A 38 -26.31 -42.08 -21.77
CA ALA A 38 -26.41 -40.65 -22.05
C ALA A 38 -27.85 -40.28 -22.41
N LEU A 39 -28.51 -39.54 -21.53
CA LEU A 39 -29.87 -38.98 -21.67
C LEU A 39 -30.01 -37.87 -20.62
N GLY A 40 -30.47 -36.66 -20.92
CA GLY A 40 -30.75 -36.08 -22.24
C GLY A 40 -30.88 -34.56 -22.13
N ALA A 41 -30.69 -33.83 -23.22
CA ALA A 41 -30.81 -32.37 -23.22
C ALA A 41 -32.29 -31.93 -23.24
N ALA A 42 -32.64 -30.94 -22.42
CA ALA A 42 -33.94 -30.26 -22.45
C ALA A 42 -33.73 -28.74 -22.58
N MET A 43 -33.75 -28.23 -23.82
CA MET A 43 -33.80 -26.79 -24.06
C MET A 43 -35.24 -26.30 -23.93
N SER A 44 -35.46 -25.23 -23.16
CA SER A 44 -36.74 -24.49 -23.17
C SER A 44 -36.49 -23.07 -23.67
N GLN A 45 -36.90 -22.79 -24.91
CA GLN A 45 -36.80 -21.46 -25.52
C GLN A 45 -38.02 -20.61 -25.13
N THR A 46 -37.81 -19.49 -24.44
CA THR A 46 -38.89 -18.51 -24.18
C THR A 46 -38.76 -17.31 -25.10
N ARG A 47 -38.99 -17.52 -26.40
CA ARG A 47 -38.93 -16.46 -27.43
C ARG A 47 -40.24 -15.67 -27.46
N ARG A 48 -40.30 -14.45 -26.91
CA ARG A 48 -41.45 -13.54 -27.12
C ARG A 48 -41.09 -12.08 -27.41
N GLN A 49 -41.15 -11.78 -28.70
CA GLN A 49 -41.57 -10.51 -29.31
C GLN A 49 -40.77 -9.23 -28.98
N GLN A 50 -39.92 -8.87 -29.95
CA GLN A 50 -39.66 -7.47 -30.27
C GLN A 50 -40.99 -6.77 -30.64
N ARG A 51 -41.12 -5.49 -30.28
CA ARG A 51 -41.95 -4.51 -30.98
C ARG A 51 -41.20 -3.19 -31.05
N THR A 52 -40.90 -2.73 -32.26
CA THR A 52 -40.72 -1.31 -32.55
C THR A 52 -42.10 -0.62 -32.54
N PRO A 53 -42.12 0.71 -32.55
CA PRO A 53 -42.46 1.35 -33.82
C PRO A 53 -41.52 2.49 -34.20
N GLU A 54 -41.58 2.84 -35.49
CA GLU A 54 -41.11 4.10 -36.07
C GLU A 54 -42.18 5.21 -35.77
N THR A 55 -42.07 6.50 -36.09
CA THR A 55 -41.15 7.28 -36.96
C THR A 55 -41.21 8.77 -36.53
N GLN A 56 -40.35 9.64 -37.09
CA GLN A 56 -40.55 11.10 -37.26
C GLN A 56 -40.58 11.97 -35.96
N SER A 57 -40.38 13.30 -35.99
CA SER A 57 -39.64 14.19 -36.92
C SER A 57 -39.55 15.62 -36.34
N SER A 58 -38.50 16.38 -36.68
CA SER A 58 -38.40 17.86 -36.61
C SER A 58 -38.47 18.55 -35.22
N GLY A 59 -38.01 19.81 -35.14
CA GLY A 59 -38.30 20.68 -33.97
C GLY A 59 -37.15 21.49 -33.34
N ALA A 60 -36.25 22.09 -34.12
CA ALA A 60 -35.34 23.12 -33.61
C ALA A 60 -35.86 24.53 -33.96
N PRO A 61 -35.93 25.48 -33.00
CA PRO A 61 -36.05 26.90 -33.29
C PRO A 61 -34.71 27.62 -33.11
N ASP A 62 -34.22 28.24 -34.18
CA ASP A 62 -33.22 29.31 -34.11
C ASP A 62 -33.85 30.59 -33.53
N HIS A 63 -33.08 31.37 -32.77
CA HIS A 63 -33.43 32.74 -32.42
C HIS A 63 -32.23 33.68 -32.57
N SER A 64 -32.00 34.09 -33.81
CA SER A 64 -31.06 35.14 -34.16
C SER A 64 -31.46 36.52 -33.58
N GLY A 65 -30.45 37.32 -33.20
CA GLY A 65 -30.63 38.66 -32.62
C GLY A 65 -29.39 39.53 -32.80
N ARG A 66 -29.24 40.14 -33.97
CA ARG A 66 -28.17 41.13 -34.26
C ARG A 66 -28.50 42.50 -33.68
N VAL A 67 -27.49 43.25 -33.22
CA VAL A 67 -27.17 44.63 -33.65
C VAL A 67 -25.85 45.11 -32.99
N ALA A 68 -25.11 45.98 -33.69
CA ALA A 68 -23.92 46.73 -33.27
C ALA A 68 -23.77 47.93 -34.24
N PRO A 69 -22.74 48.81 -34.20
CA PRO A 69 -21.74 49.10 -33.15
C PRO A 69 -21.65 50.63 -32.84
N SER A 70 -20.68 51.06 -32.01
CA SER A 70 -20.16 52.45 -32.03
C SER A 70 -18.66 52.51 -31.68
N ARG A 71 -17.96 53.58 -32.09
CA ARG A 71 -16.49 53.74 -32.06
C ARG A 71 -16.04 54.92 -31.19
N GLY A 72 -14.78 54.88 -30.75
CA GLY A 72 -13.90 56.07 -30.73
C GLY A 72 -13.39 56.54 -29.36
N GLY A 73 -12.13 56.99 -29.32
CA GLY A 73 -11.53 57.62 -28.13
C GLY A 73 -10.02 57.37 -27.99
N VAL A 74 -9.20 58.16 -28.69
CA VAL A 74 -7.74 58.27 -28.43
C VAL A 74 -7.45 59.55 -27.65
N GLY A 75 -6.41 59.54 -26.81
CA GLY A 75 -5.97 60.72 -26.03
C GLY A 75 -4.67 60.46 -25.26
N GLU A 76 -3.58 61.03 -25.77
CA GLU A 76 -2.22 60.97 -25.18
C GLU A 76 -1.79 62.37 -24.68
N ALA A 77 -0.61 62.47 -24.07
CA ALA A 77 0.04 63.61 -23.40
C ALA A 77 -0.40 63.82 -21.94
N ALA A 78 0.42 63.57 -20.90
CA ALA A 78 1.82 63.91 -20.65
C ALA A 78 2.07 65.40 -20.33
N ARG A 79 2.47 65.67 -19.07
CA ARG A 79 3.34 66.78 -18.70
C ARG A 79 4.41 66.27 -17.74
N ARG A 80 5.61 66.84 -17.90
CA ARG A 80 6.76 66.70 -17.00
C ARG A 80 6.80 67.94 -16.13
N ASP A 81 7.40 67.84 -14.95
CA ASP A 81 8.22 68.92 -14.41
C ASP A 81 9.50 68.34 -13.82
N ARG A 82 10.54 69.19 -13.70
CA ARG A 82 11.93 68.82 -13.43
C ARG A 82 12.47 69.74 -12.35
N PHE A 83 13.19 69.19 -11.36
CA PHE A 83 14.21 69.95 -10.64
C PHE A 83 15.48 69.13 -10.40
N GLU A 84 16.60 69.81 -10.61
CA GLU A 84 17.99 69.49 -10.25
C GLU A 84 18.21 69.86 -8.74
N GLU A 85 19.28 69.54 -8.00
CA GLU A 85 20.59 68.90 -8.26
C GLU A 85 21.35 68.62 -6.91
N GLN A 86 22.25 67.60 -6.88
CA GLN A 86 23.43 67.36 -5.97
C GLN A 86 23.34 67.53 -4.42
N ALA A 87 24.12 66.85 -3.55
CA ALA A 87 24.96 65.63 -3.62
C ALA A 87 25.44 65.18 -2.20
N VAL A 88 26.07 63.98 -2.12
CA VAL A 88 26.92 63.43 -1.02
C VAL A 88 26.29 63.09 0.34
N GLY A 89 26.46 61.84 0.82
CA GLY A 89 26.54 61.55 2.27
C GLY A 89 26.08 60.17 2.81
N ASP A 90 27.04 59.34 3.22
CA ASP A 90 26.97 58.31 4.29
C ASP A 90 26.12 57.01 4.11
N HIS A 91 26.23 56.07 5.07
CA HIS A 91 26.08 54.62 4.89
C HIS A 91 24.74 53.97 5.31
N GLY A 92 24.11 53.27 4.34
CA GLY A 92 23.31 52.04 4.56
C GLY A 92 21.88 52.18 5.13
N PRO A 93 21.14 51.06 5.31
CA PRO A 93 21.48 49.66 5.00
C PRO A 93 20.90 49.16 3.65
N ASP A 94 21.27 47.93 3.27
CA ASP A 94 20.78 47.24 2.07
C ASP A 94 19.34 46.71 2.22
N LEU A 95 18.53 46.81 1.15
CA LEU A 95 17.13 46.36 1.08
C LEU A 95 16.94 45.01 0.37
N HIS A 96 18.00 44.38 -0.16
CA HIS A 96 17.88 43.10 -0.86
C HIS A 96 17.83 41.84 0.04
N ALA A 97 18.07 41.99 1.35
CA ALA A 97 18.35 40.88 2.27
C ALA A 97 17.13 40.08 2.81
N PHE A 98 15.90 40.36 2.37
CA PHE A 98 14.68 39.73 2.95
C PHE A 98 13.80 38.93 1.96
N GLY A 99 14.24 38.72 0.72
CA GLY A 99 13.44 38.06 -0.32
C GLY A 99 13.63 36.55 -0.50
N GLN A 100 14.84 36.00 -0.27
CA GLN A 100 15.22 34.70 -0.85
C GLN A 100 15.52 33.56 0.14
N ALA A 101 15.70 33.83 1.44
CA ALA A 101 16.04 32.78 2.41
C ALA A 101 14.85 31.88 2.78
N VAL A 102 13.62 32.42 2.76
CA VAL A 102 12.41 31.71 3.23
C VAL A 102 11.96 30.63 2.24
N GLU A 103 12.08 30.89 0.94
CA GLU A 103 11.70 29.93 -0.11
C GLU A 103 12.63 28.71 -0.13
N THR A 104 13.93 28.90 0.12
CA THR A 104 14.90 27.80 0.15
C THR A 104 14.71 26.82 1.30
N GLU A 105 14.32 27.30 2.50
CA GLU A 105 14.04 26.41 3.64
C GLU A 105 12.67 25.73 3.54
N ALA A 106 11.66 26.41 2.97
CA ALA A 106 10.39 25.76 2.64
C ALA A 106 10.58 24.68 1.56
N SER A 107 11.38 24.96 0.52
CA SER A 107 11.67 24.05 -0.58
C SER A 107 12.42 22.80 -0.14
N SER A 108 13.47 22.94 0.67
CA SER A 108 14.15 21.80 1.27
C SER A 108 13.20 21.03 2.19
N GLY A 109 12.47 21.70 3.07
CA GLY A 109 11.53 21.08 4.01
C GLY A 109 10.41 20.27 3.36
N GLU A 110 9.83 20.73 2.24
CA GLU A 110 8.85 19.96 1.48
C GLU A 110 9.49 18.77 0.75
N TRP A 111 10.68 18.93 0.18
CA TRP A 111 11.37 17.87 -0.57
C TRP A 111 11.93 16.78 0.35
N GLU A 112 12.41 17.13 1.55
CA GLU A 112 12.86 16.20 2.59
C GLU A 112 11.72 15.26 3.00
N GLN A 113 10.48 15.75 3.09
CA GLN A 113 9.30 14.92 3.33
C GLN A 113 9.06 13.90 2.20
N VAL A 114 9.35 14.27 0.94
CA VAL A 114 9.25 13.33 -0.19
C VAL A 114 10.38 12.29 -0.13
N LEU A 115 11.63 12.71 0.09
CA LEU A 115 12.79 11.81 0.25
C LEU A 115 12.58 10.80 1.39
N ALA A 116 12.03 11.25 2.51
CA ALA A 116 11.67 10.44 3.67
C ALA A 116 10.42 9.56 3.45
N GLY A 117 9.70 9.71 2.33
CA GLY A 117 8.49 8.94 2.01
C GLY A 117 7.19 9.45 2.65
N ASN A 118 7.26 10.47 3.50
CA ASN A 118 6.11 11.09 4.17
C ASN A 118 5.20 11.91 3.22
N ARG A 119 5.64 12.17 1.98
CA ARG A 119 4.89 12.91 0.95
C ARG A 119 5.06 12.24 -0.41
N LEU A 120 3.96 12.14 -1.16
CA LEU A 120 3.95 11.61 -2.54
C LEU A 120 3.64 12.74 -3.52
N LEU A 121 4.41 12.85 -4.60
CA LEU A 121 4.12 13.78 -5.70
C LEU A 121 3.58 13.00 -6.91
N GLN A 122 2.39 13.38 -7.38
CA GLN A 122 1.71 12.77 -8.52
C GLN A 122 0.90 13.84 -9.27
N GLN A 123 0.22 13.48 -10.37
CA GLN A 123 -0.57 14.43 -11.15
C GLN A 123 -1.54 15.24 -10.28
N GLY A 124 -1.46 16.58 -10.40
CA GLY A 124 -2.24 17.53 -9.60
C GLY A 124 -1.55 18.04 -8.32
N ALA A 125 -0.44 17.42 -7.89
CA ALA A 125 0.37 17.94 -6.79
C ALA A 125 0.98 19.30 -7.13
N ARG A 126 1.18 20.14 -6.10
CA ARG A 126 1.79 21.46 -6.21
C ARG A 126 2.79 21.74 -5.09
N GLY A 127 3.55 22.83 -5.23
CA GLY A 127 4.48 23.35 -4.21
C GLY A 127 5.95 23.13 -4.57
N ALA A 128 6.84 23.62 -3.70
CA ALA A 128 8.27 23.67 -3.93
C ALA A 128 8.90 22.27 -4.10
N ALA A 129 8.36 21.23 -3.44
CA ALA A 129 8.78 19.85 -3.71
C ALA A 129 8.56 19.41 -5.17
N VAL A 130 7.57 19.96 -5.86
CA VAL A 130 7.33 19.71 -7.30
C VAL A 130 8.34 20.46 -8.15
N GLU A 131 8.77 21.65 -7.75
CA GLU A 131 9.80 22.43 -8.44
C GLU A 131 11.17 21.73 -8.38
N VAL A 132 11.55 21.24 -7.20
CA VAL A 132 12.78 20.44 -7.02
C VAL A 132 12.76 19.18 -7.88
N LEU A 133 11.62 18.47 -7.91
CA LEU A 133 11.42 17.33 -8.82
C LEU A 133 11.57 17.74 -10.29
N GLN A 134 10.86 18.79 -10.73
CA GLN A 134 10.90 19.25 -12.11
C GLN A 134 12.30 19.68 -12.53
N GLN A 135 13.09 20.26 -11.63
CA GLN A 135 14.49 20.60 -11.90
C GLN A 135 15.37 19.33 -12.01
N GLN A 136 15.25 18.37 -11.09
CA GLN A 136 15.98 17.09 -11.19
C GLN A 136 15.65 16.30 -12.47
N LEU A 137 14.41 16.37 -12.96
CA LEU A 137 14.02 15.80 -14.26
C LEU A 137 14.69 16.53 -15.43
N ARG A 138 14.82 17.86 -15.34
CA ARG A 138 15.50 18.69 -16.35
C ARG A 138 17.00 18.45 -16.38
N ASP A 139 17.65 18.32 -15.22
CA ASP A 139 19.08 18.05 -15.09
C ASP A 139 19.48 16.69 -15.71
N ARG A 140 18.52 15.76 -15.75
CA ARG A 140 18.65 14.43 -16.41
C ARG A 140 18.27 14.46 -17.89
N GLY A 141 17.98 15.64 -18.45
CA GLY A 141 17.72 15.86 -19.88
C GLY A 141 16.24 15.85 -20.31
N HIS A 142 15.28 15.64 -19.40
CA HIS A 142 13.87 15.65 -19.77
C HIS A 142 13.34 17.08 -19.93
N ARG A 143 12.62 17.32 -21.03
CA ARG A 143 12.02 18.63 -21.33
C ARG A 143 10.75 18.86 -20.50
N VAL A 144 10.92 19.32 -19.27
CA VAL A 144 9.83 19.76 -18.38
C VAL A 144 9.94 21.25 -18.04
N LEU A 145 8.78 21.88 -17.87
CA LEU A 145 8.69 23.18 -17.21
C LEU A 145 8.96 23.00 -15.70
N VAL A 146 9.52 24.03 -15.07
CA VAL A 146 9.61 24.15 -13.61
C VAL A 146 8.65 25.27 -13.28
N ASP A 147 7.49 24.90 -12.75
CA ASP A 147 6.33 25.76 -12.49
C ASP A 147 5.59 25.36 -11.19
N GLY A 148 6.14 24.42 -10.42
CA GLY A 148 5.55 23.92 -9.19
C GLY A 148 4.22 23.19 -9.37
N ASN A 149 3.85 22.80 -10.60
CA ASN A 149 2.59 22.14 -10.93
C ASN A 149 2.86 20.77 -11.60
N TYR A 150 2.49 19.69 -10.91
CA TYR A 150 2.68 18.33 -11.42
C TYR A 150 1.63 18.02 -12.49
N GLY A 151 1.88 18.51 -13.71
CA GLY A 151 1.04 18.26 -14.88
C GLY A 151 1.41 16.97 -15.63
N PRO A 152 0.64 16.61 -16.68
CA PRO A 152 0.93 15.46 -17.53
C PRO A 152 2.31 15.50 -18.22
N GLY A 153 2.94 16.68 -18.32
CA GLY A 153 4.32 16.81 -18.78
C GLY A 153 5.33 16.24 -17.78
N THR A 154 5.22 16.63 -16.52
CA THR A 154 6.04 16.12 -15.40
C THR A 154 5.82 14.62 -15.23
N GLU A 155 4.58 14.14 -15.26
CA GLU A 155 4.26 12.72 -15.12
C GLU A 155 4.92 11.84 -16.20
N ARG A 156 4.90 12.26 -17.47
CA ARG A 156 5.56 11.52 -18.56
C ARG A 156 7.08 11.47 -18.37
N ALA A 157 7.69 12.51 -17.83
CA ALA A 157 9.12 12.53 -17.52
C ALA A 157 9.44 11.65 -16.30
N VAL A 158 8.62 11.66 -15.25
CA VAL A 158 8.76 10.73 -14.11
C VAL A 158 8.65 9.28 -14.57
N ARG A 159 7.65 8.93 -15.38
CA ARG A 159 7.53 7.58 -15.96
C ARG A 159 8.68 7.21 -16.90
N ALA A 160 9.40 8.19 -17.46
CA ALA A 160 10.63 7.93 -18.23
C ALA A 160 11.79 7.58 -17.28
N VAL A 161 12.09 8.43 -16.29
CA VAL A 161 13.14 8.15 -15.29
C VAL A 161 12.86 6.86 -14.52
N GLN A 162 11.60 6.57 -14.18
CA GLN A 162 11.25 5.30 -13.51
C GLN A 162 11.66 4.09 -14.37
N ARG A 163 11.42 4.10 -15.69
CA ARG A 163 11.91 3.04 -16.60
C ARG A 163 13.44 3.00 -16.67
N GLU A 164 14.08 4.16 -16.79
CA GLU A 164 15.53 4.29 -16.93
C GLU A 164 16.29 3.84 -15.68
N LEU A 165 15.66 3.93 -14.50
CA LEU A 165 16.23 3.53 -13.20
C LEU A 165 15.67 2.20 -12.67
N GLY A 166 14.92 1.44 -13.47
CA GLY A 166 14.38 0.13 -13.08
C GLY A 166 13.32 0.16 -11.98
N LEU A 167 12.70 1.32 -11.72
CA LEU A 167 11.66 1.52 -10.72
C LEU A 167 10.27 1.18 -11.28
N SER A 168 9.29 1.01 -10.40
CA SER A 168 7.89 0.90 -10.82
C SER A 168 7.46 2.13 -11.62
N VAL A 169 6.81 1.92 -12.76
CA VAL A 169 6.55 2.93 -13.81
C VAL A 169 5.19 3.61 -13.58
N ASP A 170 4.91 3.95 -12.33
CA ASP A 170 3.56 4.29 -11.84
C ASP A 170 3.20 5.77 -11.95
N GLY A 171 4.16 6.64 -12.28
CA GLY A 171 3.99 8.09 -12.39
C GLY A 171 3.92 8.83 -11.05
N VAL A 172 4.44 8.23 -9.96
CA VAL A 172 4.44 8.81 -8.61
C VAL A 172 5.84 8.89 -8.03
N VAL A 173 6.18 10.06 -7.48
CA VAL A 173 7.45 10.30 -6.79
C VAL A 173 7.21 10.23 -5.29
N GLY A 174 7.45 9.06 -4.72
CA GLY A 174 7.75 8.89 -3.30
C GLY A 174 9.25 8.76 -3.06
N GLY A 175 9.64 8.47 -1.80
CA GLY A 175 11.04 8.51 -1.36
C GLY A 175 12.03 7.67 -2.16
N GLY A 176 11.64 6.49 -2.66
CA GLY A 176 12.49 5.69 -3.55
C GLY A 176 12.83 6.42 -4.85
N THR A 177 11.80 6.87 -5.58
CA THR A 177 11.94 7.66 -6.82
C THR A 177 12.72 8.96 -6.57
N ALA A 178 12.42 9.67 -5.46
CA ALA A 178 13.09 10.92 -5.10
C ALA A 178 14.58 10.74 -4.79
N ARG A 179 14.98 9.68 -4.06
CA ARG A 179 16.40 9.37 -3.78
C ARG A 179 17.17 8.99 -5.05
N ALA A 180 16.54 8.23 -5.95
CA ALA A 180 17.12 7.84 -7.24
C ALA A 180 17.28 9.04 -8.20
N LEU A 181 16.32 9.98 -8.19
CA LEU A 181 16.40 11.27 -8.88
C LEU A 181 17.50 12.18 -8.32
N ALA A 182 17.62 12.26 -6.99
CA ALA A 182 18.60 13.10 -6.28
C ALA A 182 20.06 12.59 -6.35
N GLY A 183 20.34 11.53 -7.10
CA GLY A 183 21.71 11.12 -7.44
C GLY A 183 22.54 10.53 -6.30
N ARG A 184 21.92 10.13 -5.18
CA ARG A 184 22.58 9.35 -4.13
C ARG A 184 22.51 7.86 -4.49
N PRO A 185 23.59 7.21 -4.99
CA PRO A 185 23.56 5.79 -5.30
C PRO A 185 23.42 4.97 -4.02
N ALA A 186 22.70 3.84 -4.09
CA ALA A 186 22.50 2.90 -2.99
C ALA A 186 23.76 2.04 -2.68
N GLN A 187 24.96 2.60 -2.80
CA GLN A 187 26.21 1.83 -2.91
C GLN A 187 27.41 2.48 -2.19
N LEU A 188 27.33 2.59 -0.86
CA LEU A 188 28.51 2.68 0.02
C LEU A 188 28.39 1.71 1.23
N ALA A 189 27.92 0.49 0.96
CA ALA A 189 27.77 -0.58 1.95
C ALA A 189 28.88 -1.66 1.82
N ARG A 190 30.14 -1.26 1.68
CA ARG A 190 31.32 -2.14 1.78
C ARG A 190 32.48 -1.48 2.51
N GLY A 191 32.36 -1.49 3.84
CA GLY A 191 33.45 -1.55 4.82
C GLY A 191 34.61 -0.56 4.75
N ASP A 192 34.69 0.30 5.75
CA ASP A 192 35.93 0.42 6.52
C ASP A 192 35.62 0.46 8.03
N ARG A 193 36.63 0.29 8.89
CA ARG A 193 36.49 0.29 10.35
C ARG A 193 37.15 1.52 10.99
N GLY A 194 36.34 2.28 11.74
CA GLY A 194 36.81 2.98 12.95
C GLY A 194 36.59 4.49 12.97
N GLY A 195 36.78 5.07 14.16
CA GLY A 195 37.06 6.50 14.31
C GLY A 195 35.87 7.42 14.63
N ASP A 196 35.30 7.24 15.82
CA ASP A 196 34.75 8.30 16.68
C ASP A 196 34.79 9.77 16.16
N ARG A 197 33.60 10.32 15.88
CA ARG A 197 33.05 11.43 16.68
C ARG A 197 31.55 11.64 16.47
N GLY A 198 30.85 11.94 17.55
CA GLY A 198 29.39 12.11 17.55
C GLY A 198 28.94 13.44 16.95
N HIS A 199 27.83 13.40 16.21
CA HIS A 199 26.94 14.53 15.98
C HIS A 199 25.51 14.02 16.19
N ASP A 200 24.83 14.54 17.21
CA ASP A 200 23.54 14.01 17.67
C ASP A 200 22.37 14.56 16.84
N THR A 201 22.30 14.12 15.58
CA THR A 201 21.04 14.13 14.83
C THR A 201 20.26 12.88 15.24
N GLY A 202 19.05 13.06 15.76
CA GLY A 202 18.18 11.96 16.19
C GLY A 202 18.03 10.87 15.13
N PRO A 203 17.79 9.60 15.54
CA PRO A 203 17.96 8.43 14.68
C PRO A 203 17.15 8.57 13.39
N GLY A 204 17.85 8.57 12.26
CA GLY A 204 17.25 8.62 10.93
C GLY A 204 16.33 7.43 10.69
N ALA A 205 15.38 7.58 9.77
CA ALA A 205 14.48 6.50 9.39
C ALA A 205 15.30 5.27 8.92
N ALA A 206 14.98 4.11 9.47
CA ALA A 206 15.62 2.85 9.13
C ALA A 206 15.48 2.58 7.62
N THR A 207 16.55 2.09 7.00
CA THR A 207 16.59 1.74 5.57
C THR A 207 16.71 0.24 5.33
N THR A 208 17.03 -0.54 6.36
CA THR A 208 16.93 -2.00 6.39
C THR A 208 16.09 -2.46 7.58
N PHE A 209 15.75 -3.76 7.66
CA PHE A 209 14.92 -4.26 8.76
C PHE A 209 15.68 -4.30 10.11
N GLU A 210 17.00 -4.47 10.09
CA GLU A 210 17.86 -4.53 11.27
C GLU A 210 17.92 -3.19 12.04
N ASP A 211 17.67 -2.07 11.36
CA ASP A 211 17.58 -0.73 11.97
C ASP A 211 16.18 -0.41 12.54
N VAL A 212 15.17 -1.25 12.31
CA VAL A 212 13.76 -1.01 12.70
C VAL A 212 13.63 -1.03 14.22
N ARG A 213 13.00 0.02 14.77
CA ARG A 213 12.90 0.26 16.22
C ARG A 213 11.54 -0.04 16.84
N VAL A 214 10.57 -0.51 16.05
CA VAL A 214 9.27 -0.94 16.59
C VAL A 214 9.39 -2.32 17.22
N THR A 215 8.63 -2.53 18.29
CA THR A 215 8.55 -3.77 19.05
C THR A 215 7.09 -4.20 19.16
N ALA A 216 6.86 -5.45 19.59
CA ALA A 216 5.53 -6.01 19.79
C ALA A 216 4.55 -5.08 20.55
N SER A 217 5.02 -4.31 21.55
CA SER A 217 4.19 -3.41 22.36
C SER A 217 4.09 -1.96 21.84
N THR A 218 4.76 -1.59 20.74
CA THR A 218 4.80 -0.19 20.27
C THR A 218 3.42 0.41 19.99
N PHE A 219 2.49 -0.38 19.45
CA PHE A 219 1.13 0.05 19.08
C PHE A 219 0.02 -0.53 19.98
N GLU A 220 0.39 -1.06 21.16
CA GLU A 220 -0.55 -1.64 22.12
C GLU A 220 -1.62 -0.62 22.60
N ARG A 221 -1.22 0.65 22.78
CA ARG A 221 -2.14 1.75 23.13
C ARG A 221 -3.10 2.14 22.00
N GLN A 222 -2.87 1.64 20.78
CA GLN A 222 -3.74 1.77 19.61
C GLN A 222 -4.48 0.46 19.32
N GLY A 223 -4.56 -0.45 20.31
CA GLY A 223 -5.34 -1.69 20.23
C GLY A 223 -4.67 -2.84 19.48
N LEU A 224 -3.48 -2.65 18.91
CA LEU A 224 -2.75 -3.73 18.24
C LEU A 224 -2.15 -4.66 19.30
N ARG A 225 -2.74 -5.84 19.44
CA ARG A 225 -2.37 -6.83 20.47
C ARG A 225 -0.89 -7.25 20.32
N PRO A 226 -0.04 -7.19 21.36
CA PRO A 226 1.38 -7.44 21.20
C PRO A 226 1.75 -8.78 20.56
N ARG A 227 1.06 -9.87 20.91
CA ARG A 227 1.27 -11.19 20.29
C ARG A 227 0.94 -11.23 18.79
N VAL A 228 -0.01 -10.41 18.33
CA VAL A 228 -0.33 -10.30 16.90
C VAL A 228 0.76 -9.52 16.17
N PHE A 229 1.29 -8.46 16.76
CA PHE A 229 2.36 -7.67 16.14
C PHE A 229 3.72 -8.38 16.17
N GLU A 230 4.02 -9.15 17.22
CA GLU A 230 5.17 -10.06 17.27
C GLU A 230 5.15 -11.05 16.08
N LEU A 231 4.02 -11.74 15.88
CA LEU A 231 3.84 -12.66 14.74
C LEU A 231 3.91 -11.93 13.38
N ALA A 232 3.41 -10.70 13.31
CA ALA A 232 3.48 -9.88 12.10
C ALA A 232 4.93 -9.44 11.79
N LEU A 233 5.72 -9.05 12.80
CA LEU A 233 7.12 -8.65 12.65
C LEU A 233 8.00 -9.83 12.21
N ASN A 234 7.84 -11.02 12.80
CA ASN A 234 8.50 -12.24 12.33
C ASN A 234 8.19 -12.53 10.86
N ALA A 235 6.92 -12.34 10.47
CA ALA A 235 6.49 -12.55 9.09
C ALA A 235 7.05 -11.51 8.11
N PHE A 236 7.19 -10.26 8.56
CA PHE A 236 7.84 -9.21 7.79
C PHE A 236 9.34 -9.50 7.64
N GLU A 237 10.05 -9.85 8.70
CA GLU A 237 11.48 -10.18 8.68
C GLU A 237 11.78 -11.33 7.71
N THR A 238 11.03 -12.43 7.82
CA THR A 238 11.18 -13.60 6.95
C THR A 238 10.90 -13.25 5.47
N ALA A 239 9.98 -12.33 5.20
CA ALA A 239 9.65 -11.87 3.86
C ALA A 239 10.67 -10.85 3.29
N TRP A 240 11.21 -9.97 4.14
CA TRP A 240 12.30 -9.05 3.82
C TRP A 240 13.56 -9.83 3.44
N ASN A 241 13.98 -10.77 4.30
CA ASN A 241 15.12 -11.65 4.06
C ASN A 241 14.91 -12.60 2.86
N GLY A 242 13.65 -12.90 2.52
CA GLY A 242 13.26 -13.63 1.32
C GLY A 242 13.19 -12.79 0.02
N GLY A 243 13.37 -11.46 0.10
CA GLY A 243 13.26 -10.56 -1.06
C GLY A 243 11.83 -10.36 -1.57
N GLU A 244 10.80 -10.64 -0.76
CA GLU A 244 9.40 -10.48 -1.15
C GLU A 244 8.97 -8.99 -1.19
N THR A 245 9.68 -8.11 -0.45
CA THR A 245 9.55 -6.65 -0.47
C THR A 245 10.88 -5.95 -0.16
N GLU A 246 11.04 -4.71 -0.63
CA GLU A 246 12.09 -3.77 -0.23
C GLU A 246 11.49 -2.55 0.53
N ARG A 247 10.21 -2.61 0.93
CA ARG A 247 9.47 -1.47 1.49
C ARG A 247 9.13 -1.71 2.96
N LEU A 248 9.74 -0.93 3.85
CA LEU A 248 9.47 -0.85 5.30
C LEU A 248 8.11 -0.19 5.64
N LEU A 249 7.06 -0.57 4.92
CA LEU A 249 5.68 -0.13 5.08
C LEU A 249 4.79 -1.37 5.13
N PHE A 250 4.04 -1.53 6.20
CA PHE A 250 3.40 -2.80 6.55
C PHE A 250 1.96 -2.59 7.01
N THR A 251 1.03 -3.36 6.43
CA THR A 251 -0.37 -3.37 6.86
C THR A 251 -0.65 -4.61 7.71
N VAL A 252 -1.25 -4.44 8.89
CA VAL A 252 -1.67 -5.52 9.79
C VAL A 252 -3.18 -5.48 9.92
N ILE A 253 -3.87 -6.60 9.75
CA ILE A 253 -5.31 -6.75 10.02
C ILE A 253 -5.51 -7.85 11.05
N ASP A 254 -6.22 -7.54 12.14
CA ASP A 254 -6.59 -8.51 13.18
C ASP A 254 -8.08 -8.88 13.04
N TYR A 255 -8.37 -10.01 12.39
CA TYR A 255 -9.74 -10.45 12.14
C TYR A 255 -10.43 -11.13 13.33
N GLU A 256 -9.71 -11.42 14.42
CA GLU A 256 -10.30 -11.96 15.66
C GLU A 256 -11.06 -10.86 16.41
N LEU A 257 -10.61 -9.60 16.29
CA LEU A 257 -11.38 -8.43 16.70
C LEU A 257 -12.65 -8.30 15.85
N PRO A 258 -13.81 -7.93 16.45
CA PRO A 258 -15.04 -7.76 15.70
C PRO A 258 -14.92 -6.55 14.76
N SER A 259 -15.67 -6.57 13.66
CA SER A 259 -15.68 -5.47 12.67
C SER A 259 -16.18 -4.13 13.21
N SER A 260 -16.79 -4.09 14.41
CA SER A 260 -17.10 -2.86 15.14
C SER A 260 -15.86 -2.06 15.57
N GLU A 261 -14.69 -2.69 15.66
CA GLU A 261 -13.44 -2.05 16.09
C GLU A 261 -12.54 -1.65 14.92
N LYS A 262 -11.73 -0.62 15.13
CA LYS A 262 -10.61 -0.28 14.24
C LYS A 262 -9.55 -1.37 14.40
N ARG A 263 -9.44 -2.24 13.40
CA ARG A 263 -8.69 -3.52 13.42
C ARG A 263 -7.74 -3.71 12.23
N MET A 264 -7.50 -2.64 11.47
CA MET A 264 -6.40 -2.53 10.51
C MET A 264 -5.45 -1.42 10.94
N TRP A 265 -4.14 -1.69 10.90
CA TRP A 265 -3.08 -0.70 11.13
C TRP A 265 -2.18 -0.65 9.90
N VAL A 266 -1.81 0.55 9.44
CA VAL A 266 -0.78 0.75 8.42
C VAL A 266 0.40 1.45 9.09
N ILE A 267 1.54 0.78 9.12
CA ILE A 267 2.70 1.15 9.93
C ILE A 267 3.89 1.37 9.00
N ASP A 268 4.50 2.55 9.10
CA ASP A 268 5.83 2.82 8.57
C ASP A 268 6.86 2.29 9.58
N LEU A 269 7.48 1.15 9.26
CA LEU A 269 8.46 0.48 10.11
C LEU A 269 9.79 1.27 10.14
N GLY A 270 10.09 2.03 9.08
CA GLY A 270 11.30 2.84 8.97
C GLY A 270 11.36 3.97 10.01
N THR A 271 10.24 4.65 10.21
CA THR A 271 10.07 5.78 11.15
C THR A 271 9.39 5.38 12.45
N GLY A 272 8.83 4.17 12.53
CA GLY A 272 8.00 3.72 13.65
C GLY A 272 6.64 4.41 13.76
N ARG A 273 6.14 5.00 12.66
CA ARG A 273 4.90 5.78 12.65
C ARG A 273 3.70 4.93 12.27
N LEU A 274 2.62 5.06 13.03
CA LEU A 274 1.29 4.63 12.59
C LEU A 274 0.73 5.67 11.60
N LEU A 275 0.37 5.23 10.40
CA LEU A 275 -0.16 6.09 9.33
C LEU A 275 -1.69 6.06 9.27
N PHE A 276 -2.30 4.88 9.43
CA PHE A 276 -3.75 4.66 9.42
C PHE A 276 -4.15 3.64 10.48
N HIS A 277 -5.33 3.77 11.06
CA HIS A 277 -5.88 2.82 12.05
C HIS A 277 -7.40 2.71 11.85
N GLU A 278 -7.85 1.74 11.05
CA GLU A 278 -9.19 1.77 10.45
C GLU A 278 -10.05 0.53 10.72
N HIS A 279 -11.36 0.74 10.56
CA HIS A 279 -12.36 -0.30 10.38
C HIS A 279 -12.15 -1.01 9.04
N VAL A 280 -12.23 -2.34 9.02
CA VAL A 280 -12.07 -3.13 7.79
C VAL A 280 -13.01 -4.33 7.80
N THR A 281 -13.68 -4.59 6.66
CA THR A 281 -14.60 -5.72 6.52
C THR A 281 -13.88 -7.06 6.38
N HIS A 282 -14.61 -8.15 6.57
CA HIS A 282 -14.19 -9.50 6.19
C HIS A 282 -15.21 -10.14 5.25
N GLY A 283 -14.89 -11.32 4.72
CA GLY A 283 -15.79 -12.08 3.87
C GLY A 283 -17.00 -12.69 4.58
N SER A 284 -18.14 -12.75 3.89
CA SER A 284 -19.37 -13.43 4.31
C SER A 284 -19.26 -14.95 4.44
N GLY A 285 -18.16 -15.52 3.94
CA GLY A 285 -17.74 -16.87 4.27
C GLY A 285 -17.13 -16.96 5.66
N SER A 286 -16.37 -15.96 6.11
CA SER A 286 -15.67 -15.95 7.41
C SER A 286 -16.63 -15.73 8.57
N ASP A 287 -17.47 -14.71 8.46
CA ASP A 287 -18.58 -14.40 9.36
C ASP A 287 -19.85 -14.97 8.71
N ARG A 288 -20.40 -16.10 9.19
CA ARG A 288 -21.60 -16.70 8.59
C ARG A 288 -22.90 -16.17 9.20
N ASN A 289 -22.96 -16.07 10.52
CA ASN A 289 -24.16 -15.66 11.26
C ASN A 289 -24.47 -14.16 11.15
N HIS A 290 -23.53 -13.36 10.66
CA HIS A 290 -23.55 -11.89 10.65
C HIS A 290 -23.59 -11.29 12.06
N ASP A 291 -22.82 -11.83 13.00
CA ASP A 291 -22.60 -11.17 14.30
C ASP A 291 -21.55 -10.05 14.22
N GLY A 292 -20.62 -10.13 13.26
CA GLY A 292 -19.54 -9.16 13.03
C GLY A 292 -18.13 -9.70 13.30
N ARG A 293 -17.98 -10.96 13.74
CA ARG A 293 -16.71 -11.66 13.98
C ARG A 293 -16.41 -12.68 12.88
N ALA A 294 -15.13 -12.92 12.60
CA ALA A 294 -14.73 -14.02 11.71
C ALA A 294 -14.66 -15.33 12.52
N ASP A 295 -15.31 -16.39 12.04
CA ASP A 295 -15.24 -17.74 12.63
C ASP A 295 -14.09 -18.58 12.03
N ARG A 296 -13.67 -18.24 10.80
CA ARG A 296 -12.58 -18.92 10.07
C ARG A 296 -12.07 -18.08 8.88
N MET A 297 -10.96 -18.52 8.31
CA MET A 297 -10.45 -18.07 7.01
C MET A 297 -10.51 -19.18 5.95
N SER A 298 -10.18 -18.87 4.70
CA SER A 298 -10.03 -19.89 3.65
C SER A 298 -9.19 -19.45 2.46
N ASN A 299 -8.51 -20.41 1.84
CA ASN A 299 -7.89 -20.30 0.53
C ASN A 299 -8.76 -20.87 -0.62
N VAL A 300 -9.95 -21.39 -0.32
CA VAL A 300 -10.76 -22.13 -1.31
C VAL A 300 -11.58 -21.18 -2.19
N GLU A 301 -11.66 -21.46 -3.50
CA GLU A 301 -12.49 -20.70 -4.45
C GLU A 301 -13.98 -20.75 -4.08
N GLY A 302 -14.73 -19.66 -4.29
CA GLY A 302 -16.15 -19.55 -3.94
C GLY A 302 -16.48 -19.63 -2.44
N SER A 303 -15.48 -19.79 -1.56
CA SER A 303 -15.68 -19.93 -0.10
C SER A 303 -16.20 -18.66 0.59
N ASN A 304 -16.12 -17.51 -0.10
CA ASN A 304 -16.45 -16.15 0.35
C ASN A 304 -15.74 -15.68 1.63
N ALA A 305 -14.74 -16.43 2.12
CA ALA A 305 -14.01 -16.14 3.35
C ALA A 305 -12.73 -15.33 3.09
N SER A 306 -12.32 -14.52 4.05
CA SER A 306 -11.03 -13.81 4.03
C SER A 306 -9.86 -14.78 4.23
N ASN A 307 -8.64 -14.27 4.08
CA ASN A 307 -7.40 -15.05 4.20
C ASN A 307 -6.68 -14.77 5.53
N VAL A 308 -5.98 -15.78 6.03
CA VAL A 308 -4.84 -15.57 6.94
C VAL A 308 -3.58 -15.27 6.15
N GLY A 309 -2.53 -14.86 6.86
CA GLY A 309 -1.17 -14.92 6.37
C GLY A 309 -0.71 -13.67 5.65
N LEU A 310 0.47 -13.80 5.06
CA LEU A 310 1.15 -12.70 4.38
C LEU A 310 0.72 -12.60 2.91
N LEU A 311 0.32 -11.40 2.49
CA LEU A 311 0.01 -11.02 1.12
C LEU A 311 0.90 -9.84 0.69
N ARG A 312 1.21 -9.76 -0.60
CA ARG A 312 1.89 -8.61 -1.22
C ARG A 312 0.88 -7.74 -1.97
N THR A 313 1.05 -6.43 -1.89
CA THR A 313 0.27 -5.46 -2.67
C THR A 313 0.83 -5.30 -4.08
N ASP A 314 -0.03 -5.04 -5.05
CA ASP A 314 0.28 -5.02 -6.48
C ASP A 314 -0.33 -3.76 -7.13
N ASP A 315 -0.42 -3.68 -8.47
CA ASP A 315 -1.06 -2.58 -9.19
C ASP A 315 -2.56 -2.42 -8.85
N THR A 316 -3.05 -1.19 -8.84
CA THR A 316 -4.48 -0.90 -8.70
C THR A 316 -5.24 -1.09 -10.01
N TYR A 317 -6.57 -1.14 -9.94
CA TYR A 317 -7.45 -1.01 -11.09
C TYR A 317 -8.74 -0.29 -10.67
N HIS A 318 -9.47 0.21 -11.66
CA HIS A 318 -10.80 0.77 -11.43
C HIS A 318 -11.87 -0.25 -11.82
N GLY A 319 -12.81 -0.50 -10.93
CA GLY A 319 -13.91 -1.43 -11.13
C GLY A 319 -15.21 -0.93 -10.50
N ARG A 320 -16.18 -1.83 -10.32
CA ARG A 320 -17.50 -1.51 -9.73
C ARG A 320 -17.46 -0.95 -8.29
N HIS A 321 -16.30 -1.01 -7.63
CA HIS A 321 -16.06 -0.57 -6.25
C HIS A 321 -15.08 0.61 -6.19
N GLY A 322 -14.93 1.37 -7.28
CA GLY A 322 -13.95 2.45 -7.41
C GLY A 322 -12.54 1.93 -7.69
N GLU A 323 -11.52 2.61 -7.18
CA GLU A 323 -10.15 2.07 -7.14
C GLU A 323 -10.11 0.81 -6.26
N SER A 324 -9.37 -0.19 -6.71
CA SER A 324 -9.23 -1.48 -6.03
C SER A 324 -7.78 -1.96 -6.15
N LEU A 325 -7.18 -2.30 -5.01
CA LEU A 325 -5.79 -2.73 -4.89
C LEU A 325 -5.70 -4.25 -4.98
N ARG A 326 -4.89 -4.74 -5.91
CA ARG A 326 -4.59 -6.17 -6.05
C ARG A 326 -3.74 -6.68 -4.90
N LEU A 327 -4.06 -7.88 -4.41
CA LEU A 327 -3.30 -8.62 -3.41
C LEU A 327 -2.87 -9.99 -3.97
N ASP A 328 -1.58 -10.33 -3.88
CA ASP A 328 -1.04 -11.67 -4.14
C ASP A 328 -0.81 -12.40 -2.82
N GLY A 329 -1.15 -13.69 -2.74
CA GLY A 329 -0.90 -14.50 -1.55
C GLY A 329 0.47 -15.15 -1.58
N LEU A 330 1.30 -14.91 -0.55
CA LEU A 330 2.67 -15.44 -0.48
C LEU A 330 2.77 -16.81 0.23
N GLU A 331 1.66 -17.32 0.78
CA GLU A 331 1.60 -18.57 1.54
C GLU A 331 0.86 -19.68 0.80
N ARG A 332 1.64 -20.63 0.26
CA ARG A 332 1.11 -21.87 -0.31
C ARG A 332 0.38 -22.68 0.75
N GLY A 333 -0.87 -23.03 0.46
CA GLY A 333 -1.81 -23.66 1.38
C GLY A 333 -2.80 -22.68 2.04
N PHE A 334 -2.37 -21.44 2.35
CA PHE A 334 -3.10 -20.52 3.22
C PHE A 334 -3.70 -19.30 2.51
N ASN A 335 -3.00 -18.74 1.53
CA ASN A 335 -3.52 -17.59 0.77
C ASN A 335 -3.09 -17.50 -0.70
N HIS A 336 -2.23 -18.39 -1.22
CA HIS A 336 -1.77 -18.38 -2.61
C HIS A 336 -2.84 -18.23 -3.71
N ASN A 337 -4.10 -18.63 -3.48
CA ASN A 337 -5.20 -18.42 -4.45
C ASN A 337 -5.85 -17.03 -4.35
N ALA A 338 -5.34 -16.09 -3.53
CA ALA A 338 -5.92 -14.76 -3.35
C ALA A 338 -6.11 -13.99 -4.67
N ARG A 339 -5.13 -14.10 -5.58
CA ARG A 339 -5.16 -13.51 -6.93
C ARG A 339 -6.30 -14.08 -7.78
N GLU A 340 -6.45 -15.41 -7.80
CA GLU A 340 -7.48 -16.14 -8.55
C GLU A 340 -8.88 -15.86 -8.01
N ARG A 341 -9.01 -15.87 -6.67
CA ARG A 341 -10.22 -15.57 -5.88
C ARG A 341 -10.64 -14.10 -5.90
N ALA A 342 -9.99 -13.28 -6.73
CA ALA A 342 -10.20 -11.83 -6.84
C ALA A 342 -10.19 -11.09 -5.48
N ILE A 343 -9.33 -11.51 -4.54
CA ILE A 343 -9.16 -10.85 -3.24
C ILE A 343 -8.37 -9.56 -3.46
N VAL A 344 -9.04 -8.44 -3.19
CA VAL A 344 -8.55 -7.08 -3.42
C VAL A 344 -8.96 -6.19 -2.25
N MET A 345 -8.21 -5.13 -1.96
CA MET A 345 -8.67 -4.08 -1.04
C MET A 345 -9.45 -3.01 -1.84
N HIS A 346 -10.63 -2.60 -1.37
CA HIS A 346 -11.51 -1.69 -2.13
C HIS A 346 -12.42 -0.84 -1.23
N SER A 347 -13.05 0.21 -1.79
CA SER A 347 -14.07 1.01 -1.09
C SER A 347 -15.38 0.24 -0.94
N ALA A 348 -16.12 0.44 0.16
CA ALA A 348 -17.47 -0.12 0.33
C ALA A 348 -18.38 0.75 1.20
N SER A 349 -19.58 1.07 0.71
CA SER A 349 -20.60 1.80 1.49
C SER A 349 -21.06 1.09 2.77
N TYR A 350 -20.88 -0.24 2.84
CA TYR A 350 -21.14 -1.06 4.03
C TYR A 350 -19.93 -1.17 4.99
N ALA A 351 -18.81 -0.54 4.68
CA ALA A 351 -17.65 -0.41 5.55
C ALA A 351 -17.60 0.93 6.31
N THR A 352 -18.67 1.73 6.20
CA THR A 352 -18.72 3.10 6.75
C THR A 352 -19.06 3.15 8.23
N ASP A 353 -18.59 4.19 8.93
CA ASP A 353 -18.99 4.47 10.32
C ASP A 353 -20.51 4.61 10.47
N ALA A 354 -21.16 5.30 9.53
CA ALA A 354 -22.62 5.42 9.51
C ALA A 354 -23.35 4.07 9.30
N TYR A 355 -22.72 3.08 8.63
CA TYR A 355 -23.24 1.71 8.60
C TYR A 355 -23.01 1.01 9.95
N ARG A 356 -21.81 1.14 10.51
CA ARG A 356 -21.40 0.58 11.80
C ARG A 356 -22.35 0.97 12.92
N GLU A 357 -22.68 2.26 13.03
CA GLU A 357 -23.57 2.80 14.06
C GLU A 357 -25.02 2.28 13.94
N ARG A 358 -25.52 2.08 12.71
CA ARG A 358 -26.88 1.53 12.48
C ARG A 358 -26.99 0.03 12.70
N HIS A 359 -25.90 -0.72 12.61
CA HIS A 359 -25.92 -2.19 12.58
C HIS A 359 -25.06 -2.87 13.67
N GLY A 360 -24.34 -2.08 14.48
CA GLY A 360 -23.42 -2.54 15.52
C GLY A 360 -22.09 -3.09 14.99
N LYS A 361 -21.85 -3.04 13.68
CA LYS A 361 -20.76 -3.70 12.93
C LYS A 361 -20.78 -3.27 11.47
N LEU A 362 -19.71 -3.58 10.73
CA LEU A 362 -19.68 -3.41 9.27
C LEU A 362 -20.48 -4.52 8.55
N GLY A 363 -20.72 -4.32 7.26
CA GLY A 363 -21.16 -5.38 6.36
C GLY A 363 -20.03 -6.34 5.98
N ARG A 364 -20.39 -7.38 5.22
CA ARG A 364 -19.49 -8.46 4.80
C ARG A 364 -19.26 -8.44 3.28
N SER A 365 -18.03 -8.70 2.87
CA SER A 365 -17.63 -8.82 1.46
C SER A 365 -17.73 -10.29 0.99
N HIS A 366 -17.02 -10.66 -0.09
CA HIS A 366 -16.79 -12.06 -0.49
C HIS A 366 -15.36 -12.55 -0.16
N GLY A 367 -14.67 -11.88 0.77
CA GLY A 367 -13.31 -12.22 1.25
C GLY A 367 -12.37 -11.03 1.27
N CYS A 368 -12.65 -10.03 0.43
CA CYS A 368 -11.94 -8.76 0.32
C CYS A 368 -11.94 -7.95 1.64
N PRO A 369 -10.79 -7.40 2.08
CA PRO A 369 -10.77 -6.32 3.07
C PRO A 369 -11.28 -5.03 2.43
N ALA A 370 -12.50 -4.60 2.77
CA ALA A 370 -13.07 -3.34 2.27
C ALA A 370 -13.05 -2.26 3.36
N LEU A 371 -12.91 -1.01 2.92
CA LEU A 371 -12.73 0.17 3.77
C LEU A 371 -13.81 1.22 3.48
N ASP A 372 -14.00 2.14 4.42
CA ASP A 372 -14.82 3.34 4.22
C ASP A 372 -14.36 4.09 2.95
N PRO A 373 -15.26 4.47 2.01
CA PRO A 373 -14.91 5.25 0.83
C PRO A 373 -14.03 6.47 1.13
N ASP A 374 -14.28 7.18 2.23
CA ASP A 374 -13.61 8.45 2.57
C ASP A 374 -12.12 8.27 2.93
N VAL A 375 -11.70 7.07 3.37
CA VAL A 375 -10.29 6.76 3.69
C VAL A 375 -9.64 5.79 2.70
N SER A 376 -10.45 5.00 1.97
CA SER A 376 -10.00 3.90 1.12
C SER A 376 -8.94 4.29 0.07
N GLY A 377 -9.10 5.45 -0.57
CA GLY A 377 -8.18 5.94 -1.60
C GLY A 377 -6.81 6.34 -1.07
N ASP A 378 -6.72 6.89 0.14
CA ASP A 378 -5.44 7.27 0.76
C ASP A 378 -4.67 6.04 1.26
N VAL A 379 -5.36 5.07 1.87
CA VAL A 379 -4.77 3.78 2.23
C VAL A 379 -4.24 3.07 0.98
N ILE A 380 -5.08 2.90 -0.06
CA ILE A 380 -4.69 2.20 -1.30
C ILE A 380 -3.49 2.88 -1.98
N ARG A 381 -3.49 4.23 -2.11
CA ARG A 381 -2.35 4.96 -2.68
C ARG A 381 -1.07 4.82 -1.85
N THR A 382 -1.18 4.76 -0.53
CA THR A 382 -0.02 4.59 0.36
C THR A 382 0.59 3.20 0.23
N ILE A 383 -0.25 2.15 0.28
CA ILE A 383 0.20 0.75 0.37
C ILE A 383 0.31 0.02 -0.97
N ARG A 384 -0.07 0.60 -2.13
CA ARG A 384 0.09 -0.07 -3.43
C ARG A 384 1.56 -0.33 -3.79
N GLY A 385 1.82 -1.30 -4.67
CA GLY A 385 3.13 -1.50 -5.29
C GLY A 385 4.19 -2.14 -4.37
N GLY A 386 3.99 -3.41 -4.03
CA GLY A 386 5.01 -4.27 -3.42
C GLY A 386 5.17 -4.18 -1.91
N THR A 387 4.26 -3.52 -1.17
CA THR A 387 4.26 -3.58 0.30
C THR A 387 3.65 -4.89 0.81
N LEU A 388 3.76 -5.15 2.10
CA LEU A 388 3.18 -6.35 2.72
C LEU A 388 1.90 -6.04 3.49
N LEU A 389 0.99 -7.01 3.51
CA LEU A 389 -0.25 -7.04 4.28
C LEU A 389 -0.35 -8.38 5.02
N PHE A 390 -0.49 -8.34 6.34
CA PHE A 390 -0.59 -9.51 7.21
C PHE A 390 -2.00 -9.65 7.78
N GLY A 391 -2.72 -10.69 7.36
CA GLY A 391 -4.05 -11.04 7.87
C GLY A 391 -3.95 -12.02 9.04
N TYR A 392 -4.17 -11.55 10.26
CA TYR A 392 -4.18 -12.40 11.46
C TYR A 392 -5.57 -12.99 11.72
N TYR A 393 -5.59 -14.29 12.01
CA TYR A 393 -6.66 -15.01 12.70
C TYR A 393 -6.02 -16.21 13.43
N PRO A 394 -6.48 -16.64 14.62
CA PRO A 394 -5.89 -17.76 15.35
C PRO A 394 -6.25 -19.14 14.75
N ASP A 395 -6.00 -19.34 13.46
CA ASP A 395 -6.09 -20.65 12.80
C ASP A 395 -4.92 -21.55 13.25
N PRO A 396 -5.18 -22.69 13.93
CA PRO A 396 -4.10 -23.51 14.46
C PRO A 396 -3.18 -24.12 13.40
N GLN A 397 -3.69 -24.42 12.20
CA GLN A 397 -2.87 -25.02 11.14
C GLN A 397 -1.95 -24.00 10.50
N TRP A 398 -2.39 -22.73 10.38
CA TRP A 398 -1.53 -21.64 9.93
C TRP A 398 -0.49 -21.28 10.99
N LEU A 399 -0.88 -21.16 12.26
CA LEU A 399 0.04 -20.89 13.37
C LEU A 399 1.13 -21.98 13.54
N GLU A 400 0.80 -23.24 13.25
CA GLU A 400 1.75 -24.37 13.30
C GLU A 400 2.64 -24.46 12.05
N ARG A 401 2.14 -24.10 10.86
CA ARG A 401 2.74 -24.49 9.56
C ARG A 401 3.04 -23.34 8.59
N SER A 402 2.86 -22.08 9.00
CA SER A 402 3.25 -20.93 8.19
C SER A 402 4.77 -20.88 8.01
N ARG A 403 5.22 -20.60 6.79
CA ARG A 403 6.65 -20.39 6.47
C ARG A 403 7.20 -19.03 6.91
N TYR A 404 6.36 -18.15 7.48
CA TYR A 404 6.72 -16.78 7.86
C TYR A 404 6.66 -16.53 9.37
N LEU A 405 5.94 -17.36 10.13
CA LEU A 405 5.80 -17.17 11.58
C LEU A 405 6.98 -17.73 12.40
N SER A 406 7.79 -18.58 11.76
CA SER A 406 8.99 -19.23 12.31
C SER A 406 10.20 -18.87 11.44
N PRO A 407 10.99 -17.85 11.81
CA PRO A 407 12.22 -17.47 11.09
C PRO A 407 13.36 -18.49 11.29
#